data_AF-A0A9D8ECM9-F1
#
_entry.id   AF-A0A9D8ECM9-F1
#
_cell.length_a   1.000
_cell.length_b   1.000
_cell.length_c   1.000
_cell.angle_alpha   90.00
_cell.angle_beta   90.00
_cell.angle_gamma   90.00
#
_symmetry.space_group_name_H-M   'P 1'
#
loop_
_entity.id
_entity.type
_entity.pdbx_description
1 polymer ?
#
loop_
_entity_poly.entity_id
_entity_poly.type
_entity_poly.pdbx_seq_one_letter_code
_entity_poly.pdbx_strand_id
1 'polypeptide(L)'
;MNNIVTEIENYLTKFGGNYKDWYCGIALNPSQRLFSDHNVNEKGDAWIYRDCGTVLSAREIEKYFLNKGCNGDEGGGDWLTKYVYAYKISSHSKE
;
A
#
# COMPACT_ATOMS: atom_id res chain seq x y z
N MET A 1 4.84 -17.79 4.62
CA MET A 1 4.11 -16.66 4.00
C MET A 1 3.86 -15.63 5.09
N ASN A 2 4.21 -14.36 4.88
CA ASN A 2 3.91 -13.30 5.85
C ASN A 2 2.39 -13.05 5.88
N ASN A 3 1.75 -13.06 7.05
CA ASN A 3 0.28 -12.92 7.15
C ASN A 3 -0.22 -11.61 6.51
N ILE A 4 0.55 -10.53 6.62
CA ILE A 4 0.20 -9.23 6.02
C ILE A 4 0.21 -9.30 4.50
N VAL A 5 1.17 -10.02 3.90
CA VAL A 5 1.21 -10.21 2.44
C VAL A 5 -0.07 -10.92 1.99
N THR A 6 -0.44 -12.02 2.65
CA THR A 6 -1.67 -12.77 2.33
C THR A 6 -2.91 -11.88 2.46
N GLU A 7 -3.00 -11.07 3.51
CA GLU A 7 -4.14 -10.16 3.71
C GLU A 7 -4.27 -9.12 2.59
N ILE A 8 -3.15 -8.53 2.16
CA ILE A 8 -3.13 -7.54 1.08
C ILE A 8 -3.41 -8.20 -0.27
N GLU A 9 -2.81 -9.37 -0.58
CA GLU A 9 -3.09 -10.11 -1.82
C GLU A 9 -4.56 -10.50 -1.93
N ASN A 10 -5.16 -10.98 -0.84
CA ASN A 10 -6.58 -11.32 -0.80
C ASN A 10 -7.45 -10.08 -1.05
N TYR A 11 -7.08 -8.93 -0.49
CA TYR A 11 -7.78 -7.66 -0.73
C TYR A 11 -7.66 -7.22 -2.20
N LEU A 12 -6.44 -7.16 -2.73
CA LEU A 12 -6.17 -6.82 -4.13
C LEU A 12 -7.00 -7.70 -5.08
N THR A 13 -6.97 -9.01 -4.85
CA THR A 13 -7.72 -10.01 -5.63
C THR A 13 -9.22 -9.75 -5.59
N LYS A 14 -9.77 -9.45 -4.40
CA LYS A 14 -11.20 -9.13 -4.23
C LYS A 14 -11.65 -7.91 -5.03
N PHE A 15 -10.76 -6.95 -5.31
CA PHE A 15 -11.08 -5.68 -5.98
C PHE A 15 -10.46 -5.52 -7.37
N GLY A 16 -9.98 -6.60 -8.00
CA GLY A 16 -9.57 -6.64 -9.42
C GLY A 16 -8.29 -7.41 -9.71
N GLY A 17 -7.42 -7.61 -8.71
CA GLY A 17 -6.29 -8.56 -8.73
C GLY A 17 -5.09 -8.24 -9.64
N ASN A 18 -5.20 -7.33 -10.60
CA ASN A 18 -4.07 -6.94 -11.44
C ASN A 18 -3.18 -5.93 -10.71
N TYR A 19 -1.98 -6.34 -10.31
CA TYR A 19 -1.04 -5.53 -9.53
C TYR A 19 -0.74 -4.15 -10.12
N LYS A 20 -0.67 -4.02 -11.46
CA LYS A 20 -0.40 -2.74 -12.13
C LYS A 20 -1.47 -1.67 -11.92
N ASP A 21 -2.66 -2.08 -11.51
CA ASP A 21 -3.77 -1.17 -11.20
C ASP A 21 -3.71 -0.67 -9.74
N TRP A 22 -2.66 -1.05 -8.98
CA TRP A 22 -2.50 -0.70 -7.58
C TRP A 22 -1.22 0.06 -7.34
N TYR A 23 -1.28 0.98 -6.39
CA TYR A 23 -0.12 1.62 -5.79
C TYR A 23 0.14 0.99 -4.43
N CYS A 24 1.40 0.74 -4.08
CA CYS A 24 1.81 0.26 -2.77
C CYS A 24 2.94 1.14 -2.23
N GLY A 25 2.84 1.51 -0.95
CA GLY A 25 3.87 2.28 -0.28
C GLY A 25 3.92 2.00 1.22
N ILE A 26 4.89 2.62 1.89
CA ILE A 26 5.02 2.59 3.35
C ILE A 26 4.85 3.97 3.99
N ALA A 27 4.33 4.01 5.22
CA ALA A 27 4.09 5.24 5.95
C ALA A 27 4.19 5.09 7.48
N LEU A 28 4.47 6.19 8.17
CA LEU A 28 4.18 6.34 9.60
C LEU A 28 2.68 6.60 9.81
N ASN A 29 2.07 7.45 8.97
CA ASN A 29 0.64 7.78 9.03
C ASN A 29 -0.04 7.37 7.70
N PRO A 30 -0.49 6.11 7.57
CA PRO A 30 -1.07 5.62 6.33
C PRO A 30 -2.39 6.31 5.97
N SER A 31 -3.21 6.73 6.95
CA SER A 31 -4.46 7.45 6.68
C SER A 31 -4.22 8.81 6.03
N GLN A 32 -3.21 9.56 6.49
CA GLN A 32 -2.82 10.82 5.85
C GLN A 32 -2.32 10.57 4.43
N ARG A 33 -1.42 9.59 4.23
CA ARG A 33 -0.91 9.24 2.90
C ARG A 33 -2.04 8.88 1.95
N LEU A 34 -2.93 7.98 2.36
CA LEU A 34 -4.05 7.51 1.55
C LEU A 34 -5.00 8.67 1.21
N PHE A 35 -5.56 9.33 2.22
CA PHE A 35 -6.75 10.16 2.02
C PHE A 35 -6.43 11.63 1.75
N SER A 36 -5.26 12.12 2.16
CA SER A 36 -4.84 13.50 1.93
C SER A 36 -3.85 13.61 0.77
N ASP A 37 -2.75 12.86 0.83
CA ASP A 37 -1.67 13.02 -0.15
C ASP A 37 -2.03 12.37 -1.50
N HIS A 38 -2.44 11.10 -1.46
CA HIS A 38 -2.85 10.33 -2.64
C HIS A 38 -4.31 10.57 -3.05
N ASN A 39 -5.07 11.36 -2.27
CA ASN A 39 -6.47 11.71 -2.55
C ASN A 39 -7.39 10.48 -2.75
N VAL A 40 -7.12 9.37 -2.06
CA VAL A 40 -7.98 8.18 -2.07
C VAL A 40 -9.29 8.51 -1.38
N ASN A 41 -10.41 8.17 -2.02
CA ASN A 41 -11.73 8.32 -1.42
C ASN A 41 -11.97 7.17 -0.42
N GLU A 42 -11.93 7.50 0.87
CA GLU A 42 -12.06 6.52 1.97
C GLU A 42 -13.30 5.62 1.84
N LYS A 43 -14.41 6.11 1.28
CA LYS A 43 -15.69 5.37 1.17
C LYS A 43 -15.94 4.78 -0.21
N GLY A 44 -15.30 5.30 -1.25
CA GLY A 44 -15.58 4.96 -2.65
C GLY A 44 -14.51 4.11 -3.32
N ASP A 45 -13.26 4.23 -2.87
CA ASP A 45 -12.13 3.53 -3.49
C ASP A 45 -11.73 2.27 -2.71
N ALA A 46 -11.01 1.37 -3.38
CA ALA A 46 -10.43 0.20 -2.75
C ALA A 46 -9.05 0.53 -2.18
N TRP A 47 -8.88 0.35 -0.87
CA TRP A 47 -7.64 0.62 -0.16
C TRP A 47 -7.48 -0.26 1.08
N ILE A 48 -6.24 -0.46 1.51
CA ILE A 48 -5.89 -1.23 2.69
C ILE A 48 -4.58 -0.68 3.29
N TYR A 49 -4.45 -0.72 4.62
CA TYR A 49 -3.15 -0.59 5.28
C TYR A 49 -3.03 -1.58 6.43
N ARG A 50 -1.79 -1.94 6.78
CA ARG A 50 -1.47 -2.88 7.87
C ARG A 50 -0.25 -2.42 8.65
N ASP A 51 -0.27 -2.64 9.96
CA ASP A 51 0.90 -2.44 10.83
C ASP A 51 1.85 -3.63 10.67
N CYS A 52 3.05 -3.35 10.19
CA CYS A 52 4.12 -4.32 9.98
C CYS A 52 5.02 -4.50 11.22
N GLY A 53 4.79 -3.70 12.27
CA GLY A 53 5.55 -3.67 13.52
C GLY A 53 6.91 -3.00 13.42
N THR A 54 7.60 -3.13 12.27
CA THR A 54 8.94 -2.57 12.03
C THR A 54 9.07 -2.02 10.61
N VAL A 55 10.00 -1.07 10.44
CA VAL A 55 10.35 -0.54 9.11
C VAL A 55 10.96 -1.58 8.18
N LEU A 56 11.72 -2.55 8.71
CA LEU A 56 12.29 -3.63 7.91
C LEU A 56 11.18 -4.49 7.29
N SER A 57 10.20 -4.90 8.13
CA SER A 57 9.03 -5.65 7.67
C SER A 57 8.20 -4.84 6.65
N ALA A 58 7.99 -3.55 6.90
CA ALA A 58 7.27 -2.68 5.97
C ALA A 58 7.96 -2.61 4.59
N ARG A 59 9.29 -2.39 4.56
CA ARG A 59 10.09 -2.35 3.32
C ARG A 59 10.11 -3.68 2.58
N GLU A 60 10.21 -4.80 3.30
CA GLU A 60 10.17 -6.14 2.70
C GLU A 60 8.81 -6.41 2.01
N ILE A 61 7.72 -6.00 2.65
CA ILE A 61 6.36 -6.17 2.10
C ILE A 61 6.12 -5.22 0.91
N GLU A 62 6.52 -3.95 1.00
CA GLU A 62 6.46 -3.01 -0.12
C GLU A 62 7.21 -3.55 -1.34
N LYS A 63 8.47 -3.94 -1.13
CA LYS A 63 9.30 -4.53 -2.19
C LYS A 63 8.67 -5.79 -2.80
N TYR A 64 7.99 -6.61 -1.99
CA TYR A 64 7.25 -7.75 -2.51
C TYR A 64 6.16 -7.32 -3.51
N PHE A 65 5.34 -6.33 -3.19
CA PHE A 65 4.27 -5.85 -4.07
C PHE A 65 4.79 -5.07 -5.29
N LEU A 66 5.86 -4.30 -5.14
CA LEU A 66 6.53 -3.64 -6.28
C LEU A 66 7.07 -4.69 -7.26
N ASN A 67 7.72 -5.76 -6.77
CA ASN A 67 8.17 -6.88 -7.62
C ASN A 67 7.03 -7.63 -8.32
N LYS A 68 5.81 -7.61 -7.76
CA LYS A 68 4.61 -8.16 -8.40
C LYS A 68 4.01 -7.22 -9.45
N GLY A 69 4.44 -5.96 -9.47
CA GLY A 69 4.05 -4.96 -10.46
C GLY A 69 3.13 -3.86 -9.96
N CYS A 70 2.96 -3.68 -8.65
CA CYS A 70 2.35 -2.46 -8.11
C CYS A 70 3.22 -1.24 -8.46
N ASN A 71 2.57 -0.09 -8.66
CA ASN A 71 3.26 1.20 -8.69
C ASN A 71 3.69 1.59 -7.27
N GLY A 72 4.71 2.45 -7.18
CA GLY A 72 5.26 2.95 -5.93
C GLY A 72 6.74 3.33 -6.06
N ASP A 73 7.23 4.10 -5.10
CA ASP A 73 8.59 4.60 -5.09
C ASP A 73 9.43 3.98 -3.98
N GLU A 74 10.55 3.35 -4.36
CA GLU A 74 11.56 2.84 -3.43
C GLU A 74 12.37 4.01 -2.84
N GLY A 75 11.84 4.68 -1.81
CA GLY A 75 12.55 5.79 -1.17
C GLY A 75 11.89 6.41 0.06
N GLY A 76 10.67 6.01 0.39
CA GLY A 76 9.93 6.57 1.51
C GLY A 76 10.39 6.06 2.89
N GLY A 77 10.14 6.88 3.91
CA GLY A 77 10.07 6.45 5.31
C GLY A 77 11.36 6.56 6.13
N ASP A 78 11.19 6.93 7.39
CA ASP A 78 12.19 6.86 8.45
C ASP A 78 12.04 5.57 9.30
N TRP A 79 12.76 5.47 10.42
CA TRP A 79 12.69 4.31 11.31
C TRP A 79 11.33 4.14 12.02
N LEU A 80 10.45 5.15 11.99
CA LEU A 80 9.09 5.09 12.53
C LEU A 80 8.10 4.52 11.52
N THR A 81 8.49 4.42 10.24
CA THR A 81 7.64 3.94 9.17
C THR A 81 7.36 2.45 9.32
N LYS A 82 6.20 2.12 9.88
CA LYS A 82 5.84 0.74 10.23
C LYS A 82 4.56 0.25 9.56
N TYR A 83 3.91 1.07 8.74
CA TYR A 83 2.73 0.65 8.00
C TYR A 83 3.06 0.45 6.53
N VAL A 84 2.47 -0.58 5.94
CA VAL A 84 2.30 -0.70 4.49
C VAL A 84 0.88 -0.30 4.14
N TYR A 85 0.69 0.37 3.00
CA TYR A 85 -0.61 0.67 2.43
C TYR A 85 -0.64 0.31 0.95
N ALA A 86 -1.84 0.04 0.46
CA ALA A 86 -2.12 -0.09 -0.96
C ALA A 86 -3.47 0.51 -1.30
N TYR A 87 -3.59 1.09 -2.49
CA TYR A 87 -4.85 1.56 -3.04
C TYR A 87 -4.94 1.25 -4.53
N LYS A 88 -6.16 1.04 -5.02
CA LYS A 88 -6.40 0.88 -6.45
C LYS A 88 -6.38 2.26 -7.10
N ILE A 89 -5.58 2.41 -8.13
CA ILE A 89 -5.37 3.69 -8.81
C ILE A 89 -6.65 4.09 -9.53
N SER A 90 -7.04 5.34 -9.33
CA SER A 90 -8.22 5.97 -9.93
C SER A 90 -7.81 7.29 -10.58
N SER A 91 -8.69 7.83 -11.44
CA SER A 91 -8.43 9.09 -12.15
C SER A 91 -8.21 10.31 -11.24
N HIS A 92 -8.68 10.24 -9.99
CA HIS A 92 -8.54 11.33 -9.01
C HIS A 92 -7.41 11.09 -7.99
N SER A 93 -6.86 9.87 -7.95
CA SER A 93 -5.72 9.55 -7.09
C SER A 93 -4.44 10.22 -7.60
N LYS A 94 -3.52 10.51 -6.68
CA LYS A 94 -2.22 11.13 -6.97
C LYS A 94 -1.10 10.17 -6.56
N GLU A 95 0.05 10.27 -7.21
CA GLU A 95 1.32 9.66 -6.78
C GLU A 95 2.04 10.61 -5.81
#